data_AF-A0AAW7Y9N5-F1
#
_entry.id   AF-A0AAW7Y9N5-F1
#
_cell.length_a   1.000
_cell.length_b   1.000
_cell.length_c   1.000
_cell.angle_alpha   90.00
_cell.angle_beta   90.00
_cell.angle_gamma   90.00
#
_symmetry.space_group_name_H-M   'P 1'
#
loop_
_entity.id
_entity.type
_entity.pdbx_description
1 polymer ?
#
loop_
_entity_poly.entity_id
_entity_poly.type
_entity_poly.pdbx_seq_one_letter_code
_entity_poly.pdbx_strand_id
1 'polypeptide(L)'
;MRNLLITITLLVVALPTTAADKGLLSLISDETTTGWFMSSQSKNAEQFDLWQIDSGYAYSISNDVELYLSTRLTSGNETQAASRGMLSGVKYNLTPKMSLRSAVTAEKRINQDATVGLEVSSQFSVTEQVNFHATVDYEDLEQIYQLGIGFRF
;
A
#
# COMPACT_ATOMS: atom_id res chain seq x y z
N MET A 1 7.31 38.02 15.87
CA MET A 1 7.55 36.86 14.99
C MET A 1 8.04 35.63 15.73
N ARG A 2 9.05 35.73 16.59
CA ARG A 2 9.56 34.60 17.42
C ARG A 2 8.47 33.90 18.25
N ASN A 3 7.60 34.65 18.91
CA ASN A 3 6.57 34.07 19.77
C ASN A 3 5.48 33.33 18.97
N LEU A 4 5.15 33.80 17.76
CA LEU A 4 4.17 33.17 16.87
C LEU A 4 4.68 31.84 16.30
N LEU A 5 5.98 31.76 15.98
CA LEU A 5 6.61 30.50 15.58
C LEU A 5 6.55 29.48 16.71
N ILE A 6 6.88 29.87 17.94
CA ILE A 6 6.82 28.97 19.12
C ILE A 6 5.40 28.47 19.35
N THR A 7 4.37 29.31 19.18
CA THR A 7 2.97 28.88 19.35
C THR A 7 2.55 27.87 18.29
N ILE A 8 2.99 28.05 17.04
CA ILE A 8 2.72 27.11 15.94
C ILE A 8 3.43 25.77 16.19
N THR A 9 4.69 25.78 16.62
CA THR A 9 5.41 24.53 16.95
C THR A 9 4.76 23.79 18.12
N LEU A 10 4.27 24.51 19.13
CA LEU A 10 3.57 23.90 20.26
C LEU A 10 2.24 23.26 19.83
N LEU A 11 1.52 23.88 18.89
CA LEU A 11 0.27 23.32 18.35
C LEU A 11 0.51 22.03 17.55
N VAL A 12 1.58 21.97 16.74
CA VAL A 12 1.93 20.79 15.93
C VAL A 12 2.33 19.59 16.80
N VAL A 13 2.93 19.83 17.97
CA VAL A 13 3.35 18.77 18.91
C VAL A 13 2.22 18.33 19.86
N ALA A 14 1.29 19.21 20.20
CA ALA A 14 0.18 18.92 21.14
C ALA A 14 -1.01 18.17 20.50
N LEU A 15 -1.22 18.31 19.20
CA LEU A 15 -2.29 17.62 18.48
C LEU A 15 -2.12 16.09 18.42
N PRO A 16 -0.93 15.51 18.15
CA PRO A 16 -0.76 14.05 18.14
C PRO A 16 -0.83 13.43 19.53
N THR A 17 -0.52 14.16 20.61
CA THR A 17 -0.54 13.63 21.98
C THR A 17 -1.95 13.50 22.57
N THR A 18 -2.90 14.34 22.15
CA THR A 18 -4.30 14.27 22.63
C THR A 18 -5.19 13.34 21.79
N ALA A 19 -4.74 12.94 20.60
CA ALA A 19 -5.39 11.92 19.78
C ALA A 19 -5.11 10.49 20.27
N ALA A 20 -4.04 10.28 21.05
CA ALA A 20 -3.70 8.97 21.62
C ALA A 20 -4.56 8.59 22.84
N ASP A 21 -5.15 9.57 23.53
CA ASP A 21 -5.79 9.38 24.85
C ASP A 21 -7.33 9.26 24.79
N LYS A 22 -7.92 9.58 23.63
CA LYS A 22 -9.33 9.27 23.37
C LYS A 22 -9.39 7.91 22.71
N GLY A 23 -10.18 6.99 23.26
CA GLY A 23 -10.43 5.64 22.75
C GLY A 23 -11.03 5.53 21.34
N LEU A 24 -10.72 6.46 20.43
CA LEU A 24 -10.87 6.35 18.99
C LEU A 24 -10.07 5.13 18.45
N LEU A 25 -9.00 4.73 19.14
CA LEU A 25 -8.30 3.46 18.90
C LEU A 25 -9.02 2.23 19.50
N SER A 26 -9.92 2.39 20.49
CA SER A 26 -10.71 1.26 21.04
C SER A 26 -11.91 0.87 20.17
N LEU A 27 -12.25 1.71 19.17
CA LEU A 27 -13.16 1.38 18.08
C LEU A 27 -12.52 0.45 17.04
N ILE A 28 -11.19 0.26 17.11
CA ILE A 28 -10.49 -0.76 16.35
C ILE A 28 -10.55 -2.02 17.20
N SER A 29 -11.60 -2.81 17.00
CA SER A 29 -11.70 -4.17 17.52
C SER A 29 -10.42 -4.96 17.19
N ASP A 30 -9.89 -5.71 18.17
CA ASP A 30 -8.71 -6.58 18.04
C ASP A 30 -8.83 -7.61 16.89
N GLU A 31 -10.05 -7.83 16.37
CA GLU A 31 -10.30 -8.75 15.25
C GLU A 31 -10.17 -8.10 13.87
N THR A 32 -10.06 -6.77 13.78
CA THR A 32 -10.04 -6.02 12.52
C THR A 32 -8.72 -5.29 12.32
N THR A 33 -7.94 -5.68 11.31
CA THR A 33 -6.65 -5.07 10.95
C THR A 33 -6.83 -3.70 10.27
N THR A 34 -7.25 -2.70 11.05
CA THR A 34 -7.25 -1.28 10.64
C THR A 34 -5.97 -0.62 11.10
N GLY A 35 -5.28 0.11 10.22
CA GLY A 35 -4.08 0.83 10.59
C GLY A 35 -3.17 1.22 9.43
N TRP A 36 -2.03 1.78 9.80
CA TRP A 36 -0.94 2.09 8.87
C TRP A 36 -0.25 0.82 8.41
N PHE A 37 0.06 0.74 7.12
CA PHE A 37 0.85 -0.34 6.55
C PHE A 37 1.98 0.22 5.70
N MET A 38 3.03 -0.58 5.59
CA MET A 38 4.12 -0.38 4.64
C MET A 38 4.52 -1.74 4.09
N SER A 39 4.59 -1.86 2.76
CA SER A 39 5.04 -3.06 2.08
C SER A 39 6.08 -2.73 1.03
N SER A 40 7.06 -3.61 0.88
CA SER A 40 8.06 -3.55 -0.18
C SER A 40 7.97 -4.82 -1.02
N GLN A 41 7.99 -4.65 -2.33
CA GLN A 41 7.92 -5.74 -3.29
C GLN A 41 8.97 -5.51 -4.38
N SER A 42 9.59 -6.57 -4.87
CA SER A 42 10.37 -6.49 -6.12
C SER A 42 9.41 -6.71 -7.27
N LYS A 43 9.33 -5.74 -8.18
CA LYS A 43 8.54 -5.85 -9.42
C LYS A 43 9.45 -6.30 -10.55
N ASN A 44 8.94 -7.18 -11.41
CA ASN A 44 9.56 -7.80 -12.58
C ASN A 44 10.55 -8.95 -12.33
N ALA A 45 10.26 -10.09 -12.95
CA ALA A 45 11.17 -11.25 -13.00
C ALA A 45 12.39 -10.99 -13.89
N GLU A 46 12.31 -10.02 -14.81
CA GLU A 46 13.38 -9.70 -15.76
C GLU A 46 14.41 -8.69 -15.21
N GLN A 47 14.08 -7.93 -14.17
CA GLN A 47 14.96 -6.90 -13.59
C GLN A 47 14.91 -6.91 -12.06
N PHE A 48 15.92 -7.55 -11.46
CA PHE A 48 16.05 -7.72 -10.01
C PHE A 48 16.38 -6.42 -9.25
N ASP A 49 16.66 -5.32 -9.94
CA ASP A 49 17.06 -4.03 -9.37
C ASP A 49 15.88 -3.06 -9.17
N LEU A 50 14.66 -3.46 -9.54
CA LEU A 50 13.44 -2.69 -9.35
C LEU A 50 12.74 -3.08 -8.05
N TRP A 51 12.51 -2.08 -7.20
CA TRP A 51 11.73 -2.21 -5.98
C TRP A 51 10.55 -1.24 -6.00
N GLN A 52 9.45 -1.66 -5.40
CA GLN A 52 8.24 -0.89 -5.19
C GLN A 52 7.94 -0.85 -3.69
N ILE A 53 7.71 0.36 -3.16
CA ILE A 53 7.28 0.57 -1.78
C ILE A 53 5.89 1.18 -1.80
N ASP A 54 4.96 0.51 -1.12
CA ASP A 54 3.62 0.99 -0.87
C ASP A 54 3.48 1.36 0.61
N SER A 55 3.01 2.57 0.91
CA SER A 55 2.77 3.03 2.28
C SER A 55 1.43 3.74 2.38
N GLY A 56 0.63 3.40 3.39
CA GLY A 56 -0.72 3.93 3.47
C GLY A 56 -1.50 3.47 4.68
N TYR A 57 -2.82 3.68 4.60
CA TYR A 57 -3.75 3.37 5.66
C TYR A 57 -4.83 2.42 5.15
N ALA A 58 -5.10 1.36 5.89
CA ALA A 58 -6.16 0.40 5.64
C ALA A 58 -7.23 0.53 6.72
N TYR A 59 -8.49 0.50 6.29
CA TYR A 59 -9.69 0.60 7.11
C TYR A 59 -10.56 -0.65 6.90
N SER A 60 -10.75 -1.43 7.95
CA SER A 60 -11.62 -2.60 7.93
C SER A 60 -13.08 -2.16 7.91
N ILE A 61 -13.78 -2.42 6.81
CA ILE A 61 -15.22 -2.22 6.71
C ILE A 61 -15.96 -3.37 7.40
N SER A 62 -15.39 -4.58 7.34
CA SER A 62 -15.89 -5.77 8.02
C SER A 62 -14.72 -6.72 8.33
N ASN A 63 -14.99 -7.86 8.95
CA ASN A 63 -13.96 -8.86 9.27
C ASN A 63 -13.23 -9.38 8.02
N ASP A 64 -13.89 -9.38 6.86
CA ASP A 64 -13.35 -9.93 5.61
C ASP A 64 -13.03 -8.86 4.55
N VAL A 65 -13.39 -7.59 4.78
CA VAL A 65 -13.27 -6.51 3.79
C VAL A 65 -12.51 -5.32 4.37
N GLU A 66 -11.46 -4.92 3.67
CA GLU A 66 -10.64 -3.75 4.00
C GLU A 66 -10.62 -2.79 2.81
N LEU A 67 -10.84 -1.50 3.05
CA LEU A 67 -10.60 -0.42 2.10
C LEU A 67 -9.26 0.22 2.44
N TYR A 68 -8.41 0.45 1.46
CA TYR A 68 -7.09 1.02 1.70
C TYR A 68 -6.74 2.12 0.70
N LEU A 69 -5.97 3.08 1.19
CA LEU A 69 -5.38 4.15 0.41
C LEU A 69 -3.88 4.19 0.70
N SER A 70 -3.05 4.13 -0.33
CA SER A 70 -1.61 4.24 -0.18
C SER A 70 -0.96 5.10 -1.24
N THR A 71 0.23 5.57 -0.91
CA THR A 71 1.19 6.11 -1.86
C THR A 71 2.13 5.00 -2.32
N ARG A 72 2.58 5.09 -3.56
CA ARG A 72 3.48 4.12 -4.19
C ARG A 72 4.72 4.84 -4.70
N LEU A 73 5.88 4.23 -4.46
CA LEU A 73 7.16 4.66 -4.99
C LEU A 73 7.82 3.47 -5.66
N THR A 74 8.22 3.64 -6.91
CA THR A 74 8.90 2.60 -7.69
C THR A 74 10.26 3.12 -8.11
N SER A 75 11.29 2.32 -7.85
CA SER A 75 12.65 2.60 -8.33
C SER A 75 12.70 2.62 -9.84
N GLY A 76 13.68 3.34 -10.38
CA GLY A 76 14.04 3.27 -11.80
C GLY A 76 15.42 2.62 -11.98
N ASN A 77 15.69 2.23 -13.22
CA ASN A 77 16.99 1.77 -13.70
C ASN A 77 17.26 2.36 -15.10
N GLU A 78 18.20 1.78 -15.86
CA GLU A 78 18.56 2.29 -17.20
C GLU A 78 17.43 2.19 -18.24
N THR A 79 16.48 1.26 -18.06
CA THR A 79 15.40 0.99 -19.02
C THR A 79 14.03 1.46 -18.52
N GLN A 80 13.83 1.57 -17.21
CA GLN A 80 12.57 1.99 -16.59
C GLN A 80 12.77 3.24 -15.73
N ALA A 81 11.96 4.27 -15.99
CA ALA A 81 11.97 5.48 -15.18
C ALA A 81 11.33 5.24 -13.81
N ALA A 82 11.91 5.83 -12.77
CA ALA A 82 11.30 5.82 -11.43
C ALA A 82 9.89 6.44 -11.48
N SER A 83 8.99 5.89 -10.69
CA SER A 83 7.59 6.34 -10.61
C SER A 83 7.20 6.71 -9.18
N ARG A 84 6.22 7.60 -9.08
CA ARG A 84 5.50 7.87 -7.83
C ARG A 84 4.02 7.91 -8.12
N GLY A 85 3.22 7.44 -7.19
CA GLY A 85 1.79 7.35 -7.38
C GLY A 85 1.00 7.26 -6.10
N MET A 86 -0.29 7.14 -6.30
CA MET A 86 -1.26 6.82 -5.26
C MET A 86 -2.12 5.66 -5.75
N LEU A 87 -2.62 4.88 -4.82
CA LEU A 87 -3.51 3.78 -5.12
C LEU A 87 -4.60 3.70 -4.06
N SER A 88 -5.80 3.40 -4.52
CA SER A 88 -6.97 3.17 -3.68
C SER A 88 -7.55 1.83 -4.04
N GLY A 89 -7.76 0.97 -3.05
CA GLY A 89 -8.21 -0.38 -3.32
C GLY A 89 -9.04 -0.99 -2.21
N VAL A 90 -9.63 -2.14 -2.53
CA VAL A 90 -10.36 -2.98 -1.61
C VAL A 90 -9.66 -4.34 -1.56
N LYS A 91 -9.45 -4.84 -0.36
CA LYS A 91 -8.95 -6.19 -0.07
C LYS A 91 -10.10 -7.01 0.51
N TYR A 92 -10.29 -8.19 -0.03
CA TYR A 92 -11.25 -9.18 0.42
C TYR A 92 -10.53 -10.45 0.87
N ASN A 93 -10.72 -10.85 2.12
CA ASN A 93 -10.20 -12.10 2.66
C ASN A 93 -11.21 -13.21 2.38
N LEU A 94 -10.94 -14.06 1.38
CA LEU A 94 -11.82 -15.20 1.05
C LEU A 94 -11.75 -16.28 2.13
N THR A 95 -10.56 -16.49 2.68
CA THR A 95 -10.29 -17.42 3.78
C THR A 95 -9.14 -16.85 4.61
N PRO A 96 -8.85 -17.38 5.82
CA PRO A 96 -7.67 -16.96 6.59
C PRO A 96 -6.33 -17.12 5.84
N LYS A 97 -6.29 -17.93 4.77
CA LYS A 97 -5.10 -18.18 3.95
C LYS A 97 -5.16 -17.53 2.57
N MET A 98 -6.28 -16.96 2.14
CA MET A 98 -6.45 -16.46 0.78
C MET A 98 -7.10 -15.09 0.78
N SER A 99 -6.48 -14.14 0.12
CA SER A 99 -7.04 -12.80 -0.10
C SER A 99 -6.97 -12.40 -1.56
N LEU A 100 -7.91 -11.56 -1.96
CA LEU A 100 -7.98 -10.91 -3.25
C LEU A 100 -7.99 -9.39 -3.03
N ARG A 101 -7.27 -8.65 -3.85
CA ARG A 101 -7.19 -7.21 -3.80
C ARG A 101 -7.50 -6.66 -5.18
N SER A 102 -8.21 -5.55 -5.20
CA SER A 102 -8.44 -4.76 -6.39
C SER A 102 -8.16 -3.31 -6.07
N ALA A 103 -7.33 -2.65 -6.88
CA ALA A 103 -6.95 -1.26 -6.70
C ALA A 103 -7.02 -0.49 -8.00
N VAL A 104 -7.37 0.78 -7.89
CA VAL A 104 -7.13 1.78 -8.91
C VAL A 104 -5.83 2.48 -8.55
N THR A 105 -4.92 2.54 -9.51
CA THR A 105 -3.61 3.19 -9.37
C THR A 105 -3.60 4.49 -10.17
N ALA A 106 -2.88 5.48 -9.68
CA ALA A 106 -2.55 6.70 -10.40
C ALA A 106 -1.06 6.93 -10.23
N GLU A 107 -0.28 6.66 -11.26
CA GLU A 107 1.18 6.73 -11.25
C GLU A 107 1.69 7.80 -12.20
N LYS A 108 2.79 8.45 -11.83
CA LYS A 108 3.51 9.39 -12.68
C LYS A 108 4.97 8.99 -12.73
N ARG A 109 5.44 8.63 -13.92
CA ARG A 109 6.86 8.39 -14.20
C ARG A 109 7.58 9.72 -14.49
N ILE A 110 8.88 9.74 -14.24
CA ILE A 110 9.72 10.90 -14.58
C ILE A 110 9.63 11.15 -16.09
N ASN A 111 9.40 12.40 -16.49
CA ASN A 111 9.24 12.84 -17.89
C ASN A 111 8.07 12.21 -18.67
N GLN A 112 7.07 11.68 -17.98
CA GLN A 112 5.83 11.18 -18.59
C GLN A 112 4.62 11.80 -17.89
N ASP A 113 3.46 11.67 -18.55
CA ASP A 113 2.19 12.09 -17.98
C ASP A 113 1.74 11.14 -16.87
N ALA A 114 0.72 11.58 -16.11
CA ALA A 114 0.13 10.74 -15.09
C ALA A 114 -0.81 9.72 -15.75
N THR A 115 -0.61 8.47 -15.42
CA THR A 115 -1.39 7.35 -15.93
C THR A 115 -2.26 6.77 -14.84
N VAL A 116 -3.46 6.33 -15.20
CA VAL A 116 -4.38 5.60 -14.33
C VAL A 116 -4.38 4.13 -14.73
N GLY A 117 -4.25 3.26 -13.75
CA GLY A 117 -4.24 1.80 -13.93
C GLY A 117 -5.23 1.09 -13.03
N LEU A 118 -5.42 -0.20 -13.32
CA LEU A 118 -6.18 -1.14 -12.51
C LEU A 118 -5.26 -2.30 -12.15
N GLU A 119 -5.19 -2.60 -10.85
CA GLU A 119 -4.40 -3.70 -10.31
C GLU A 119 -5.35 -4.71 -9.65
N VAL A 120 -5.22 -5.98 -10.02
CA VAL A 120 -5.90 -7.09 -9.35
C VAL A 120 -4.85 -8.07 -8.86
N SER A 121 -4.76 -8.27 -7.55
CA SER A 121 -3.80 -9.19 -6.95
C SER A 121 -4.47 -10.22 -6.06
N SER A 122 -3.94 -11.44 -6.07
CA SER A 122 -4.34 -12.52 -5.18
C SER A 122 -3.14 -12.98 -4.38
N GLN A 123 -3.38 -13.32 -3.13
CA GLN A 123 -2.35 -13.80 -2.22
C GLN A 123 -2.85 -15.06 -1.52
N PHE A 124 -2.02 -16.10 -1.53
CA PHE A 124 -2.30 -17.39 -0.91
C PHE A 124 -1.17 -17.81 0.02
N SER A 125 -1.46 -17.92 1.31
CA SER A 125 -0.52 -18.40 2.34
C SER A 125 -0.50 -19.92 2.34
N VAL A 126 0.59 -20.50 1.83
CA VAL A 126 0.82 -21.95 1.81
C VAL A 126 1.11 -22.45 3.22
N THR A 127 2.03 -21.74 3.88
CA THR A 127 2.43 -21.95 5.27
C THR A 127 2.41 -20.60 5.99
N GLU A 128 2.68 -20.58 7.29
CA GLU A 128 2.82 -19.33 8.04
C GLU A 128 4.01 -18.47 7.57
N GLN A 129 4.97 -19.10 6.89
CA GLN A 129 6.23 -18.48 6.45
C GLN A 129 6.30 -18.28 4.93
N VAL A 130 5.41 -18.90 4.15
CA VAL A 130 5.48 -18.88 2.69
C VAL A 130 4.13 -18.46 2.13
N ASN A 131 4.15 -17.43 1.29
CA ASN A 131 3.00 -17.00 0.52
C ASN A 131 3.30 -16.99 -0.98
N PHE A 132 2.27 -17.30 -1.76
CA PHE A 132 2.23 -17.06 -3.19
C PHE A 132 1.45 -15.79 -3.44
N HIS A 133 1.89 -15.00 -4.42
CA HIS A 133 1.13 -13.86 -4.91
C HIS A 133 1.08 -13.87 -6.44
N ALA A 134 -0.06 -13.47 -6.96
CA ALA A 134 -0.30 -13.31 -8.38
C ALA A 134 -0.99 -11.97 -8.61
N THR A 135 -0.38 -11.10 -9.41
CA THR A 135 -0.85 -9.75 -9.70
C THR A 135 -1.03 -9.57 -11.20
N VAL A 136 -2.12 -8.92 -11.59
CA VAL A 136 -2.40 -8.48 -12.94
C VAL A 136 -2.58 -6.97 -12.90
N ASP A 137 -1.69 -6.27 -13.59
CA ASP A 137 -1.74 -4.82 -13.73
C ASP A 137 -2.16 -4.46 -15.15
N TYR A 138 -3.10 -3.53 -15.25
CA TYR A 138 -3.55 -2.95 -16.51
C TYR A 138 -3.33 -1.45 -16.48
N GLU A 139 -2.41 -0.96 -17.32
CA GLU A 139 -2.02 0.44 -17.36
C GLU A 139 -1.74 0.85 -18.82
N ASP A 140 -2.32 1.95 -19.30
CA ASP A 140 -2.10 2.47 -20.67
C ASP A 140 -2.18 1.42 -21.80
N LEU A 141 -3.15 0.50 -21.72
CA LEU A 141 -3.37 -0.61 -22.66
C LEU A 141 -2.29 -1.72 -22.61
N GLU A 142 -1.32 -1.63 -21.71
CA GLU A 142 -0.36 -2.68 -21.40
C GLU A 142 -0.87 -3.54 -20.24
N GLN A 143 -0.70 -4.86 -20.37
CA GLN A 143 -1.11 -5.83 -19.37
C GLN A 143 0.11 -6.58 -18.85
N ILE A 144 0.39 -6.44 -17.55
CA ILE A 144 1.53 -7.06 -16.90
C ILE A 144 1.01 -8.15 -15.96
N TYR A 145 1.56 -9.36 -16.13
CA TYR A 145 1.28 -10.50 -15.26
C TYR A 145 2.49 -10.77 -14.37
N GLN A 146 2.29 -10.76 -13.06
CA GLN A 146 3.33 -11.05 -12.08
C GLN A 146 2.93 -12.24 -11.23
N LEU A 147 3.84 -13.22 -11.12
CA LEU A 147 3.75 -14.33 -10.20
C LEU A 147 4.97 -14.31 -9.30
N GLY A 148 4.79 -14.50 -7.99
CA GLY A 148 5.89 -14.50 -7.06
C GLY A 148 5.62 -15.26 -5.77
N ILE A 149 6.70 -15.43 -5.01
CA ILE A 149 6.74 -16.14 -3.73
C ILE A 149 7.35 -15.20 -2.70
N GLY A 150 6.66 -14.98 -1.60
CA GLY A 150 7.17 -14.21 -0.47
C GLY A 150 7.45 -15.09 0.74
N PHE A 151 8.53 -14.76 1.43
CA PHE A 151 8.93 -15.40 2.68
C PHE A 151 8.71 -14.44 3.84
N ARG A 152 8.14 -14.95 4.93
CA ARG A 152 7.98 -14.25 6.21
C ARG A 152 8.91 -14.93 7.22
N PHE A 153 9.90 -14.18 7.70
CA PHE A 153 10.88 -14.60 8.70
C PHE A 153 10.65 -13.89 10.02
#